data_AF-A0A2N7XTM3-F1
#
_entry.id   AF-A0A2N7XTM3-F1
#
_cell.length_a   1.000
_cell.length_b   1.000
_cell.length_c   1.000
_cell.angle_alpha   90.00
_cell.angle_beta   90.00
_cell.angle_gamma   90.00
#
_symmetry.space_group_name_H-M   'P 1'
#
loop_
_entity.id
_entity.type
_entity.pdbx_description
1 polymer ?
#
loop_
_entity_poly.entity_id
_entity_poly.type
_entity_poly.pdbx_seq_one_letter_code
_entity_poly.pdbx_strand_id
1 'polypeptide(L)' 'MYKYDQYDQQIVDARVEEFRDQVKRRLAGQITEDQFKPLRLMNGLYLQLHAYMLRVAI' A
#
# COMPACT_ATOMS: atom_id res chain seq x y z
N MET A 1 -8.41 -7.06 -22.64
CA MET A 1 -8.39 -6.71 -21.20
C MET A 1 -7.85 -7.91 -20.46
N TYR A 2 -6.84 -7.75 -19.60
CA TYR A 2 -6.30 -8.86 -18.80
C TYR A 2 -7.40 -9.39 -17.88
N LYS A 3 -7.70 -10.69 -17.95
CA LYS A 3 -8.76 -11.29 -17.17
C LYS A 3 -8.10 -11.95 -15.97
N TYR A 4 -8.22 -11.33 -14.81
CA TYR A 4 -7.72 -11.88 -13.55
C TYR A 4 -8.32 -13.28 -13.37
N ASP A 5 -7.46 -14.27 -13.20
CA ASP A 5 -7.89 -15.59 -12.78
C ASP A 5 -7.88 -15.72 -11.25
N GLN A 6 -8.26 -16.89 -10.74
CA GLN A 6 -8.32 -17.13 -9.31
C GLN A 6 -6.94 -17.03 -8.63
N TYR A 7 -5.86 -17.31 -9.38
CA TYR A 7 -4.51 -17.24 -8.86
C TYR A 7 -4.06 -15.79 -8.71
N ASP A 8 -4.35 -14.94 -9.71
CA ASP A 8 -4.09 -13.52 -9.62
C ASP A 8 -4.83 -12.87 -8.44
N GLN A 9 -6.10 -13.25 -8.22
CA GLN A 9 -6.90 -12.74 -7.10
C GLN A 9 -6.30 -13.13 -5.74
N GLN A 10 -5.87 -14.39 -5.59
CA GLN A 10 -5.24 -14.85 -4.35
C GLN A 10 -3.94 -14.09 -4.02
N ILE A 11 -3.16 -13.75 -5.04
CA ILE A 11 -1.93 -12.94 -4.87
C ILE A 11 -2.29 -11.53 -4.38
N VAL A 12 -3.31 -10.91 -4.97
CA VAL A 12 -3.77 -9.58 -4.54
C VAL A 12 -4.27 -9.63 -3.10
N ASP A 13 -5.10 -10.61 -2.75
CA ASP A 13 -5.65 -10.77 -1.40
C ASP A 13 -4.55 -10.95 -0.36
N ALA A 14 -3.54 -11.79 -0.65
CA ALA A 14 -2.40 -11.99 0.23
C ALA A 14 -1.62 -10.68 0.48
N ARG A 15 -1.40 -9.87 -0.57
CA ARG A 15 -0.74 -8.56 -0.42
C ARG A 15 -1.59 -7.55 0.36
N VAL A 16 -2.91 -7.58 0.16
CA VAL A 16 -3.83 -6.71 0.90
C VAL A 16 -3.79 -7.03 2.40
N GLU A 17 -3.81 -8.31 2.77
CA GLU A 17 -3.70 -8.70 4.19
C GLU A 17 -2.35 -8.30 4.80
N GLU A 18 -1.24 -8.52 4.08
CA GLU A 18 0.10 -8.11 4.54
C GLU A 18 0.16 -6.60 4.80
N PHE A 19 -0.28 -5.79 3.83
CA PHE A 19 -0.24 -4.33 3.95
C PHE A 19 -1.19 -3.82 5.04
N ARG A 20 -2.36 -4.46 5.22
CA ARG A 20 -3.30 -4.13 6.29
C ARG A 20 -2.67 -4.29 7.66
N ASP A 21 -1.91 -5.35 7.88
CA ASP A 21 -1.24 -5.57 9.16
C ASP A 21 -0.10 -4.58 9.40
N GLN A 22 0.67 -4.23 8.36
CA GLN A 22 1.67 -3.17 8.44
C GLN A 22 1.05 -1.82 8.84
N VAL A 23 -0.12 -1.49 8.29
CA VAL A 23 -0.89 -0.29 8.68
C VAL A 23 -1.34 -0.36 10.13
N LYS A 24 -1.91 -1.49 10.58
CA LYS A 24 -2.31 -1.66 12.00
C LYS A 24 -1.14 -1.45 12.95
N ARG A 25 0.04 -2.01 12.63
CA ARG A 25 1.26 -1.84 13.44
C ARG A 25 1.69 -0.38 13.53
N ARG A 26 1.62 0.37 12.42
CA ARG A 26 1.91 1.81 12.41
C ARG A 26 0.91 2.59 13.29
N LEU A 27 -0.39 2.30 13.16
CA LEU A 27 -1.43 2.93 13.99
C LEU A 27 -1.29 2.62 15.48
N ALA A 28 -0.84 1.41 15.81
CA ALA A 28 -0.53 1.02 17.19
C ALA A 28 0.82 1.57 17.71
N GLY A 29 1.56 2.33 16.90
CA GLY A 29 2.88 2.87 17.27
C GLY A 29 4.00 1.82 17.35
N GLN A 30 3.76 0.60 16.86
CA GLN A 30 4.71 -0.52 16.90
C GLN A 30 5.79 -0.41 15.82
N ILE A 31 5.58 0.44 14.81
CA ILE A 31 6.59 0.85 13.82
C ILE A 31 6.49 2.36 13.64
N THR A 32 7.63 3.01 13.43
CA THR A 32 7.69 4.47 13.22
C THR A 32 7.24 4.85 11.80
N GLU A 33 6.95 6.13 11.57
CA GLU A 33 6.62 6.63 10.23
C GLU A 33 7.76 6.37 9.22
N ASP A 34 9.02 6.50 9.65
CA ASP A 34 10.18 6.22 8.78
C ASP A 34 10.29 4.74 8.40
N GLN A 35 9.94 3.83 9.32
CA GLN A 35 9.87 2.40 9.04
C GLN A 35 8.68 2.04 8.14
N PHE A 36 7.57 2.77 8.26
CA PHE A 36 6.36 2.58 7.46
C PHE A 36 6.48 3.17 6.04
N LYS A 37 7.27 4.23 5.86
CA LYS A 37 7.47 4.94 4.59
C LYS A 37 7.80 4.00 3.39
N PRO A 38 8.80 3.10 3.45
CA PRO A 38 9.07 2.19 2.33
C PRO A 38 7.90 1.23 2.07
N LEU A 39 7.23 0.73 3.11
CA LEU A 39 6.11 -0.21 3.00
C LEU A 39 4.93 0.39 2.24
N ARG A 40 4.54 1.63 2.56
CA ARG A 40 3.46 2.32 1.84
C ARG A 40 3.85 2.66 0.39
N LEU A 41 5.10 3.00 0.12
CA LEU A 41 5.56 3.31 -1.23
C LEU A 41 5.57 2.07 -2.14
N MET A 42 5.98 0.90 -1.62
CA MET A 42 5.90 -0.37 -2.36
C MET A 42 4.46 -0.75 -2.73
N ASN A 43 3.48 -0.27 -1.96
CA ASN A 43 2.05 -0.45 -2.21
C ASN A 43 1.42 0.73 -2.98
N GLY A 44 2.23 1.65 -3.51
CA GLY A 44 1.77 2.80 -4.31
C GLY A 44 1.03 3.88 -3.51
N LEU A 45 1.15 3.86 -2.17
CA LEU A 45 0.54 4.85 -1.28
C LEU A 45 1.51 6.00 -0.97
N TYR A 46 1.20 7.16 -1.54
CA TYR A 46 1.99 8.39 -1.38
C TYR A 46 1.35 9.31 -0.34
N LEU A 47 2.20 9.88 0.53
CA LEU A 47 1.81 10.93 1.46
C LEU A 47 2.27 12.28 0.90
N GLN A 48 1.31 13.15 0.64
CA GLN A 48 1.57 14.50 0.16
C GLN A 48 1.69 15.43 1.37
N LEU A 49 2.87 16.02 1.58
CA LEU A 49 3.11 16.87 2.75
C LEU A 49 2.88 18.37 2.49
N HIS A 50 3.11 18.88 1.27
CA HIS A 50 3.21 20.34 1.06
C HIS A 50 2.64 20.90 -0.26
N ALA A 51 2.08 20.09 -1.19
CA ALA A 51 1.64 20.62 -2.50
C ALA A 51 0.73 19.66 -3.26
N TYR A 52 -0.21 20.15 -4.08
CA TYR A 52 -1.20 19.38 -4.84
C TYR A 52 -0.59 18.34 -5.81
N MET A 53 -0.95 17.06 -5.70
CA MET A 53 -0.63 16.01 -6.67
C MET A 53 -1.79 15.78 -7.65
N LEU A 54 -1.53 15.95 -8.96
CA LEU A 54 -2.40 15.42 -10.02
C LEU A 54 -1.78 14.12 -10.56
N ARG A 55 -2.42 12.99 -10.27
CA ARG A 55 -2.02 11.68 -10.82
C ARG A 55 -2.93 11.31 -11.98
N VAL A 56 -2.37 11.29 -13.20
CA VAL A 56 -3.03 10.72 -14.40
C VAL A 56 -2.48 9.32 -14.60
N ALA A 57 -3.32 8.30 -14.46
CA ALA A 57 -2.98 6.94 -14.84
C ALA A 57 -3.40 6.74 -16.31
N ILE A 58 -2.47 6.36 -17.18
CA ILE A 58 -2.77 5.75 -18.48
C ILE A 58 -2.71 4.24 -18.28
#